data_AF-A0A6C0F6S3-F1
#
_entry.id   AF-A0A6C0F6S3-F1
#
_cell.length_a   1.000
_cell.length_b   1.000
_cell.length_c   1.000
_cell.angle_alpha   90.00
_cell.angle_beta   90.00
_cell.angle_gamma   90.00
#
_symmetry.space_group_name_H-M   'P 1'
#
loop_
_entity.id
_entity.type
_entity.pdbx_description
1 polymer ?
#
loop_
_entity_poly.entity_id
_entity_poly.type
_entity_poly.pdbx_seq_one_letter_code
_entity_poly.pdbx_strand_id
1 'polypeptide(L)' 'MENVFFVAGFISAVYFIVKFIEMRFVEKESKPLKLLIRDSLLVYFSVIFGNFILDQLKPMIQDAEVGTTAPAVFTGDPAF' A
#
# COMPACT_ATOMS: atom_id res chain seq x y z
N MET A 1 0.68 11.34 2.12
CA MET A 1 1.53 10.69 3.14
C MET A 1 0.94 10.73 4.55
N GLU A 2 0.03 11.66 4.90
CA GLU A 2 -0.33 11.98 6.30
C GLU A 2 -0.90 10.82 7.13
N ASN A 3 -1.46 9.77 6.50
CA ASN A 3 -2.03 8.63 7.23
C ASN A 3 -1.34 7.28 6.96
N VAL A 4 -0.32 7.23 6.10
CA VAL A 4 0.27 5.96 5.65
C VAL A 4 0.99 5.25 6.79
N PHE A 5 1.71 6.00 7.64
CA PHE A 5 2.39 5.45 8.82
C PHE A 5 1.40 4.92 9.85
N PHE A 6 0.27 5.61 10.05
CA PHE A 6 -0.78 5.16 10.98
C PHE A 6 -1.47 3.89 10.47
N VAL A 7 -1.80 3.86 9.17
CA VAL A 7 -2.38 2.68 8.51
C VAL A 7 -1.41 1.49 8.53
N ALA A 8 -0.13 1.72 8.23
CA ALA A 8 0.90 0.69 8.29
C ALA A 8 1.05 0.13 9.72
N GLY A 9 1.03 1.00 10.73
CA GLY A 9 1.06 0.59 12.14
C GLY A 9 -0.16 -0.23 12.53
N PHE A 10 -1.35 0.17 12.09
CA PHE A 10 -2.59 -0.57 12.33
C PHE A 10 -2.56 -1.96 11.68
N ILE A 11 -2.15 -2.05 10.41
CA ILE A 11 -2.03 -3.33 9.68
C ILE A 11 -1.00 -4.25 10.36
N SER A 12 0.15 -3.71 10.77
CA SER A 12 1.18 -4.46 11.49
C SER A 12 0.68 -4.99 12.84
N ALA A 13 -0.08 -4.17 13.58
CA ALA A 13 -0.70 -4.58 14.85
C ALA A 13 -1.75 -5.68 14.65
N VAL A 14 -2.60 -5.58 13.64
CA VAL A 14 -3.57 -6.63 13.29
C VAL A 14 -2.85 -7.92 12.92
N TYR A 15 -1.80 -7.85 12.09
CA TYR A 15 -0.96 -9.00 11.74
C TYR A 15 -0.36 -9.67 12.99
N PHE A 16 0.19 -8.87 13.90
CA PHE A 16 0.75 -9.36 15.16
C PHE A 16 -0.32 -10.10 16.00
N ILE A 17 -1.52 -9.53 16.15
CA ILE A 17 -2.61 -10.15 16.91
C ILE A 17 -3.06 -11.47 16.27
N VAL A 18 -3.26 -11.49 14.94
CA VAL A 18 -3.67 -12.71 14.22
C VAL A 18 -2.61 -13.80 14.36
N LYS A 19 -1.33 -13.46 14.18
CA LYS A 19 -0.23 -14.42 14.34
C LYS A 19 -0.06 -14.88 15.78
N PHE A 20 -0.33 -14.02 16.76
CA PHE A 20 -0.33 -14.39 18.17
C PHE A 20 -1.45 -15.39 18.49
N ILE A 21 -2.66 -15.19 17.94
CA ILE A 21 -3.77 -16.12 18.06
C ILE A 21 -3.42 -17.46 17.38
N GLU A 22 -2.82 -17.42 16.20
CA GLU A 22 -2.39 -18.61 15.46
C GLU A 22 -1.40 -19.47 16.27
N MET A 23 -0.39 -18.84 16.89
CA MET A 23 0.54 -19.52 17.79
C MET A 23 -0.14 -20.10 19.03
N ARG A 24 -1.17 -19.42 19.55
CA ARG A 24 -1.87 -19.84 20.77
C ARG A 24 -2.81 -21.03 20.53
N PHE A 25 -3.49 -21.09 19.38
CA PHE A 25 -4.55 -22.06 19.12
C PHE A 25 -4.20 -23.16 18.13
N VAL A 26 -3.35 -22.87 17.13
CA VAL A 26 -3.07 -23.81 16.03
C VAL A 26 -1.79 -24.58 16.27
N GLU A 27 -0.67 -23.88 16.46
CA GLU A 27 0.65 -24.54 16.48
C GLU A 27 0.98 -25.21 17.81
N LYS A 28 0.38 -24.78 18.95
CA LYS A 28 0.66 -25.26 20.33
C LYS A 28 2.15 -25.29 20.75
N GLU A 29 3.06 -24.91 19.86
CA GLU A 29 4.47 -24.65 20.09
C GLU A 29 4.69 -23.14 20.16
N SER A 30 5.27 -22.67 21.25
CA SER A 30 5.63 -21.28 21.42
C SER A 30 6.87 -20.95 20.59
N LYS A 31 6.66 -20.64 19.31
CA LYS A 31 7.67 -19.99 18.48
C LYS A 31 8.21 -18.75 19.21
N PRO A 32 9.51 -18.44 19.10
CA PRO A 32 10.09 -17.33 19.84
C PRO A 32 9.45 -16.02 19.40
N LEU A 33 8.91 -15.27 20.37
CA LEU A 33 8.22 -13.98 20.17
C LEU A 33 9.07 -12.97 19.36
N LYS A 34 10.40 -13.12 19.40
CA LYS A 34 11.36 -12.35 18.62
C LYS A 34 11.15 -12.47 17.10
N LEU A 35 10.74 -13.65 16.61
CA LEU A 35 10.45 -13.84 15.19
C LEU A 35 9.16 -13.12 14.79
N LEU A 36 8.12 -13.16 15.64
CA LEU A 36 6.87 -12.45 15.40
C LEU A 36 7.07 -10.94 15.23
N ILE A 37 7.89 -10.36 16.10
CA ILE A 37 8.19 -8.93 16.08
C ILE A 37 8.94 -8.58 14.79
N ARG A 38 9.94 -9.38 14.41
CA ARG A 38 10.65 -9.19 13.14
C ARG A 38 9.71 -9.23 11.93
N ASP A 39 8.79 -10.17 11.90
CA ASP A 39 7.84 -10.32 10.79
C ASP A 39 6.83 -9.17 10.75
N SER A 40 6.33 -8.73 11.91
CA SER A 40 5.45 -7.56 12.01
C SER A 40 6.12 -6.26 11.56
N LEU A 41 7.43 -6.09 11.84
CA LEU A 41 8.21 -4.97 11.33
C LEU A 41 8.40 -5.05 9.81
N LEU A 42 8.62 -6.25 9.27
CA LEU A 42 8.71 -6.46 7.83
C LEU A 42 7.39 -6.06 7.14
N VAL A 43 6.24 -6.47 7.68
CA VAL A 43 4.92 -6.07 7.18
C VAL A 43 4.76 -4.55 7.21
N TYR A 44 5.16 -3.89 8.30
CA TYR A 44 5.12 -2.43 8.41
C TYR A 44 5.92 -1.74 7.29
N PHE A 45 7.17 -2.16 7.08
CA PHE A 45 8.00 -1.61 6.00
C PHE A 45 7.43 -1.92 4.62
N SER A 46 6.87 -3.11 4.42
CA SER A 46 6.25 -3.51 3.15
C SER A 46 5.11 -2.56 2.74
N VAL A 47 4.27 -2.14 3.69
CA VAL A 47 3.18 -1.17 3.42
C VAL A 47 3.75 0.19 3.02
N ILE A 48 4.80 0.66 3.69
CA ILE A 48 5.45 1.95 3.38
C ILE A 48 6.09 1.91 1.99
N PHE A 49 6.86 0.86 1.69
CA PHE A 49 7.49 0.68 0.38
C PHE A 49 6.45 0.53 -0.72
N GLY A 50 5.40 -0.26 -0.49
CA GLY A 50 4.30 -0.42 -1.44
C GLY A 50 3.63 0.91 -1.75
N ASN A 51 3.33 1.72 -0.73
CA ASN A 51 2.76 3.04 -0.94
C ASN A 51 3.72 3.98 -1.68
N PHE A 52 5.02 3.93 -1.38
CA PHE A 52 6.04 4.71 -2.09
C PHE A 52 6.12 4.35 -3.57
N ILE A 53 6.12 3.05 -3.90
CA ILE A 53 6.10 2.58 -5.29
C ILE A 53 4.82 3.04 -5.99
N LEU A 54 3.65 2.91 -5.34
CA LEU A 54 2.39 3.37 -5.90
C LEU A 54 2.38 4.88 -6.16
N ASP A 55 2.94 5.68 -5.25
CA ASP A 55 3.04 7.13 -5.43
C ASP A 55 3.98 7.49 -6.61
N GLN A 56 5.02 6.69 -6.88
CA GLN A 56 5.86 6.86 -8.08
C GLN A 56 5.18 6.40 -9.38
N LEU A 57 4.32 5.38 -9.31
CA LEU A 57 3.63 4.84 -10.49
C LEU A 57 2.39 5.65 -10.87
N LYS A 58 1.74 6.35 -9.93
CA LYS A 58 0.58 7.22 -10.20
C LYS A 58 0.79 8.19 -11.36
N PRO A 59 1.86 9.00 -11.43
CA PRO A 59 2.09 9.88 -12.58
C PRO A 59 2.26 9.10 -13.88
N MET A 60 2.95 7.95 -13.87
CA MET A 60 3.10 7.10 -15.06
C MET A 60 1.77 6.54 -15.57
N ILE A 61 0.84 6.24 -14.66
CA ILE A 61 -0.51 5.73 -15.00
C ILE A 61 -1.42 6.88 -15.46
N GLN A 62 -1.35 8.04 -14.81
CA GLN A 62 -2.11 9.23 -15.23
C GLN A 62 -1.69 9.71 -16.62
N ASP A 63 -0.40 9.71 -16.94
CA ASP A 63 0.08 10.06 -18.28
C ASP A 63 -0.39 9.05 -19.34
N ALA A 64 -0.60 7.78 -18.97
CA ALA A 64 -1.21 6.78 -19.84
C ALA A 64 -2.72 6.99 -20.05
N GLU A 65 -3.44 7.54 -19.06
CA GLU A 65 -4.86 7.90 -19.19
C GLU A 65 -5.07 9.20 -19.99
N VAL A 66 -4.15 10.17 -19.93
CA VAL A 66 -4.20 11.42 -20.73
C VAL A 66 -4.11 11.14 -22.24
N GLY A 67 -3.57 9.99 -22.65
CA GLY A 67 -3.62 9.50 -24.04
C GLY A 67 -5.01 9.08 -24.55
N THR A 68 -6.03 8.98 -23.68
CA THR A 68 -7.40 8.59 -24.05
C THR A 68 -8.37 9.75 -24.21
N THR A 69 -8.02 10.94 -23.72
CA THR A 69 -8.73 12.17 -24.06
C THR A 69 -8.13 12.74 -25.35
N ALA A 70 -8.78 12.47 -26.49
CA ALA A 70 -8.40 13.04 -27.77
C ALA A 70 -8.16 14.56 -27.62
N PRO A 71 -7.04 15.11 -28.13
CA PRO A 71 -6.76 16.53 -28.00
C PRO A 71 -7.83 17.31 -28.79
N ALA A 72 -8.63 18.10 -28.09
CA ALA A 72 -9.68 18.95 -28.68
C ALA A 72 -9.04 20.17 -29.38
N VAL A 73 -8.22 19.94 -30.40
CA VAL A 73 -7.41 21.00 -31.05
C VAL A 73 -8.21 21.81 -32.07
N PHE A 74 -9.45 21.44 -32.41
CA PHE A 74 -10.27 22.20 -33.37
C PHE A 74 -11.76 22.22 -33.02
N THR A 75 -12.15 22.80 -31.88
CA THR A 75 -13.57 22.97 -31.50
C THR A 75 -14.00 24.44 -31.38
N GLY A 76 -13.19 25.39 -31.85
CA GLY A 76 -13.64 26.78 -31.98
C GLY A 76 -14.61 26.92 -33.14
N ASP A 77 -15.78 27.54 -32.90
CA ASP A 77 -16.70 27.94 -33.97
C ASP A 77 -15.93 28.72 -35.05
N PRO A 78 -16.13 28.40 -36.35
CA PRO A 78 -15.45 29.12 -37.42
C PRO A 78 -15.92 30.59 -37.40
N ALA A 79 -15.01 31.49 -37.04
CA ALA A 79 -15.20 32.92 -37.25
C ALA A 79 -15.14 33.19 -38.76
N PHE A 80 -16.31 33.22 -39.40
CA PHE A 80 -16.51 33.89 -40.68
C PHE A 80 -16.65 35.40 -40.48
#